data_AF-E7MMG6-F1
#
_entry.id   AF-E7MMG6-F1
#
_cell.length_a   1.000
_cell.length_b   1.000
_cell.length_c   1.000
_cell.angle_alpha   90.00
_cell.angle_beta   90.00
_cell.angle_gamma   90.00
#
_symmetry.space_group_name_H-M   'P 1'
#
loop_
_entity.id
_entity.type
_entity.pdbx_description
1 polymer ?
#
loop_
_entity_poly.entity_id
_entity_poly.type
_entity_poly.pdbx_seq_one_letter_code
_entity_poly.pdbx_strand_id
1 'polypeptide(L)'
;MLKKRKLLLAVLFVVTILLIFSYFVFVRGFYAESDKVVGEYTNRSSIEKFIQYDAWQIGENKYGQPVFIDHKKALQFLQEEYQDVLDKAYDIYHEEYKLGKFNDSNCGLYMNLIYQMPSENEDLRQRNVLVAQFIDIYENSLKRWIYIPGLGWNRVCP
;
A
#
# COMPACT_ATOMS: atom_id res chain seq x y z
N MET A 1 11.20 26.17 -46.98
CA MET A 1 11.61 26.10 -45.56
C MET A 1 10.53 25.56 -44.64
N LEU A 2 9.26 25.99 -44.75
CA LEU A 2 8.17 25.58 -43.84
C LEU A 2 7.94 24.05 -43.78
N LYS A 3 7.97 23.34 -44.92
CA LYS A 3 7.79 21.88 -44.97
C LYS A 3 8.91 21.11 -44.25
N LYS A 4 10.18 21.54 -44.39
CA LYS A 4 11.33 20.94 -43.71
C LYS A 4 11.25 21.15 -42.19
N ARG A 5 10.81 22.32 -41.74
CA ARG A 5 10.60 22.62 -40.31
C ARG A 5 9.46 21.79 -39.70
N LYS A 6 8.35 21.62 -40.42
CA LYS A 6 7.23 20.75 -40.00
C LYS A 6 7.65 19.27 -39.92
N LEU A 7 8.41 18.80 -40.90
CA LEU A 7 8.97 17.44 -40.89
C LEU A 7 9.90 17.23 -39.70
N LEU A 8 10.80 18.19 -39.42
CA LEU A 8 11.74 18.10 -38.32
C LEU A 8 11.04 18.09 -36.95
N LEU A 9 9.98 18.88 -36.79
CA LEU A 9 9.13 18.85 -35.58
C LEU A 9 8.39 17.53 -35.42
N ALA A 10 7.88 16.95 -36.52
CA ALA A 10 7.22 15.65 -36.48
C ALA A 10 8.19 14.53 -36.07
N VAL A 11 9.42 14.54 -36.60
CA VAL A 11 10.47 13.58 -36.20
C VAL A 11 10.83 13.76 -34.73
N LEU A 12 11.03 15.00 -34.27
CA LEU A 12 11.34 15.28 -32.87
C LEU A 12 10.24 14.76 -31.94
N PHE A 13 8.97 14.99 -32.29
CA PHE A 13 7.82 14.51 -31.53
C PHE A 13 7.78 12.98 -31.42
N VAL A 14 8.02 12.26 -32.53
CA VAL A 14 8.09 10.79 -32.53
C VAL A 14 9.24 10.30 -31.67
N VAL A 15 10.43 10.91 -31.76
CA VAL A 15 11.58 10.57 -30.92
C VAL A 15 11.26 10.81 -29.44
N THR A 16 10.60 11.91 -29.09
CA THR A 16 10.17 12.18 -27.71
C THR A 16 9.20 11.11 -27.19
N ILE A 17 8.21 10.70 -27.99
CA ILE A 17 7.29 9.62 -27.61
C ILE A 17 8.06 8.31 -27.36
N LEU A 18 9.00 7.97 -28.25
CA LEU A 18 9.81 6.76 -28.11
C LEU A 18 10.68 6.80 -26.85
N LEU A 19 11.24 7.95 -26.50
CA LEU A 19 12.02 8.13 -25.27
C LEU A 19 11.14 8.03 -24.00
N ILE A 20 9.93 8.58 -24.04
CA ILE A 20 8.97 8.43 -22.93
C ILE A 20 8.60 6.95 -22.78
N PHE A 21 8.28 6.28 -23.88
CA PHE A 21 7.91 4.87 -23.85
C PHE A 21 9.08 3.99 -23.37
N SER A 22 10.30 4.24 -23.84
CA SER A 22 11.49 3.51 -23.37
C SER A 22 11.78 3.75 -21.89
N TYR A 23 11.53 4.95 -21.36
CA TYR A 23 11.61 5.22 -19.92
C TYR A 23 10.59 4.39 -19.12
N PHE A 24 9.34 4.29 -19.58
CA PHE A 24 8.34 3.43 -18.93
C PHE A 24 8.68 1.95 -19.05
N VAL A 25 9.20 1.50 -20.20
CA VAL A 25 9.64 0.13 -20.42
C VAL A 25 10.82 -0.18 -19.50
N PHE A 26 11.93 0.55 -19.56
CA PHE A 26 13.18 0.11 -18.92
C PHE A 26 13.39 0.63 -17.49
N VAL A 27 12.74 1.72 -17.09
CA VAL A 27 13.02 2.37 -15.79
C VAL A 27 11.82 2.27 -14.86
N ARG A 28 10.65 2.73 -15.30
CA ARG A 28 9.49 2.88 -14.41
C ARG A 28 8.60 1.64 -14.30
N GLY A 29 8.61 0.81 -15.34
CA GLY A 29 7.68 -0.29 -15.58
C GLY A 29 6.22 0.14 -15.81
N PHE A 30 5.38 -0.80 -16.22
CA PHE A 30 3.94 -0.59 -16.39
C PHE A 30 3.19 -0.88 -15.10
N TYR A 31 2.38 0.08 -14.67
CA TYR A 31 1.63 0.04 -13.43
C TYR A 31 0.39 -0.86 -13.55
N ALA A 32 0.14 -1.65 -12.51
CA ALA A 32 -1.13 -2.31 -12.30
C ALA A 32 -1.57 -2.13 -10.83
N GLU A 33 -2.76 -1.55 -10.65
CA GLU A 33 -3.35 -1.32 -9.31
C GLU A 33 -3.66 -2.67 -8.64
N SER A 34 -3.46 -2.75 -7.32
CA SER A 34 -3.85 -3.89 -6.48
C SER A 34 -4.93 -3.57 -5.43
N ASP A 35 -5.42 -2.34 -5.42
CA ASP A 35 -6.39 -1.81 -4.45
C ASP A 35 -7.83 -2.20 -4.77
N LYS A 36 -8.13 -2.51 -6.04
CA LYS A 36 -9.49 -2.83 -6.48
C LYS A 36 -9.92 -4.21 -6.00
N VAL A 37 -11.04 -4.21 -5.27
CA VAL A 37 -11.83 -5.40 -4.98
C VAL A 37 -12.43 -5.96 -6.27
N VAL A 38 -12.18 -7.24 -6.54
CA VAL A 38 -12.73 -7.97 -7.70
C VAL A 38 -13.67 -9.09 -7.29
N GLY A 39 -13.76 -9.41 -6.00
CA GLY A 39 -14.62 -10.45 -5.49
C GLY A 39 -14.67 -10.49 -3.96
N GLU A 40 -15.48 -11.41 -3.43
CA GLU A 40 -15.52 -11.69 -2.00
C GLU A 40 -14.25 -12.45 -1.57
N TYR A 41 -13.70 -12.08 -0.41
CA TYR A 41 -12.60 -12.82 0.18
C TYR A 41 -13.14 -14.07 0.89
N THR A 42 -12.73 -15.25 0.45
CA THR A 42 -13.33 -16.52 0.89
C THR A 42 -12.65 -17.13 2.12
N ASN A 43 -11.44 -16.69 2.47
CA ASN A 43 -10.73 -17.14 3.68
C ASN A 43 -11.17 -16.37 4.93
N ARG A 44 -12.44 -16.55 5.33
CA ARG A 44 -13.09 -15.73 6.36
C ARG A 44 -12.48 -15.83 7.76
N SER A 45 -11.93 -17.00 8.14
CA SER A 45 -11.37 -17.22 9.48
C SER A 45 -10.20 -16.29 9.85
N SER A 46 -9.49 -15.73 8.87
CA SER A 46 -8.42 -14.76 9.14
C SER A 46 -8.93 -13.32 9.33
N ILE A 47 -10.16 -13.01 8.91
CA ILE A 47 -10.70 -11.65 8.87
C ILE A 47 -11.98 -11.41 9.70
N GLU A 48 -12.52 -12.43 10.37
CA GLU A 48 -13.76 -12.33 11.16
C GLU A 48 -13.76 -11.17 12.18
N LYS A 49 -12.62 -10.93 12.84
CA LYS A 49 -12.45 -9.82 13.80
C LYS A 49 -12.50 -8.41 13.19
N PHE A 50 -12.39 -8.29 11.86
CA PHE A 50 -12.45 -7.01 11.17
C PHE A 50 -13.85 -6.71 10.66
N ILE A 51 -14.56 -7.71 10.13
CA ILE A 51 -15.88 -7.53 9.52
C ILE A 51 -16.99 -7.14 10.52
N GLN A 52 -16.71 -7.22 11.83
CA GLN A 52 -17.57 -6.68 12.88
C GLN A 52 -17.67 -5.15 12.85
N TYR A 53 -16.74 -4.46 12.19
CA TYR A 53 -16.76 -3.01 11.99
C TYR A 53 -17.20 -2.65 10.57
N ASP A 54 -18.21 -1.79 10.45
CA ASP A 54 -18.71 -1.29 9.15
C ASP A 54 -17.64 -0.55 8.33
N ALA A 55 -16.59 -0.03 8.99
CA ALA A 55 -15.47 0.63 8.32
C ALA A 55 -14.43 -0.36 7.75
N TRP A 56 -14.41 -1.60 8.22
CA TRP A 56 -13.35 -2.59 7.91
C TRP A 56 -13.87 -3.77 7.08
N GLN A 57 -14.81 -3.49 6.19
CA GLN A 57 -15.29 -4.47 5.22
C GLN A 57 -14.15 -4.83 4.25
N ILE A 58 -13.96 -6.13 4.00
CA ILE A 58 -12.82 -6.68 3.24
C ILE A 58 -13.33 -7.45 2.03
N GLY A 59 -12.67 -7.25 0.90
CA GLY A 59 -12.82 -8.04 -0.32
C GLY A 59 -11.49 -8.63 -0.78
N GLU A 60 -11.52 -9.32 -1.92
CA GLU A 60 -10.35 -9.90 -2.55
C GLU A 60 -9.92 -9.04 -3.75
N ASN A 61 -8.62 -8.76 -3.87
CA ASN A 61 -8.07 -8.14 -5.08
C ASN A 61 -7.73 -9.19 -6.15
N LYS A 62 -7.39 -8.76 -7.38
CA LYS A 62 -7.08 -9.68 -8.50
C LYS A 62 -5.89 -10.63 -8.27
N TYR A 63 -5.18 -10.48 -7.15
CA TYR A 63 -4.05 -11.31 -6.74
C TYR A 63 -4.41 -12.29 -5.60
N GLY A 64 -5.69 -12.40 -5.22
CA GLY A 64 -6.13 -13.30 -4.15
C GLY A 64 -5.85 -12.78 -2.74
N GLN A 65 -5.63 -11.47 -2.58
CA GLN A 65 -5.23 -10.88 -1.29
C GLN A 65 -6.40 -10.12 -0.66
N PRO A 66 -6.50 -10.13 0.68
CA PRO A 66 -7.48 -9.30 1.37
C PRO A 66 -7.10 -7.83 1.23
N VAL A 67 -8.09 -7.02 0.84
CA VAL A 67 -8.00 -5.56 0.77
C VAL A 67 -9.29 -4.97 1.34
N PHE A 68 -9.21 -3.79 1.95
CA PHE A 68 -10.41 -3.10 2.43
C PHE A 68 -11.22 -2.58 1.24
N ILE A 69 -12.54 -2.75 1.29
CA ILE A 69 -13.46 -2.23 0.26
C ILE A 69 -13.31 -0.72 0.13
N ASP A 70 -13.18 -0.02 1.27
CA ASP A 70 -12.83 1.38 1.35
C ASP A 70 -11.64 1.56 2.31
N HIS A 71 -10.43 1.44 1.78
CA HIS A 71 -9.21 1.54 2.58
C HIS A 71 -9.01 2.91 3.24
N LYS A 72 -9.58 3.99 2.67
CA LYS A 72 -9.49 5.33 3.27
C LYS A 72 -10.38 5.44 4.48
N LYS A 73 -11.65 5.00 4.36
CA LYS A 73 -12.57 4.92 5.50
C LYS A 73 -12.02 3.98 6.59
N ALA A 74 -11.43 2.86 6.18
CA ALA A 74 -10.83 1.91 7.11
C ALA A 74 -9.66 2.52 7.90
N LEU A 75 -8.77 3.26 7.21
CA LEU A 75 -7.66 3.97 7.85
C LEU A 75 -8.16 5.09 8.77
N GLN A 76 -9.15 5.86 8.34
CA GLN A 76 -9.73 6.92 9.18
C GLN A 76 -10.25 6.33 10.50
N PHE A 77 -11.00 5.23 10.44
CA PHE A 77 -11.49 4.56 11.64
C PHE A 77 -10.34 4.05 12.54
N LEU A 78 -9.26 3.51 11.97
CA LEU A 78 -8.07 3.14 12.74
C LEU A 78 -7.47 4.35 13.48
N GLN A 79 -7.35 5.49 12.80
CA GLN A 79 -6.80 6.73 13.36
C GLN A 79 -7.73 7.38 14.38
N GLU A 80 -9.02 7.06 14.38
CA GLU A 80 -9.96 7.55 15.39
C GLU A 80 -9.94 6.66 16.64
N GLU A 81 -9.96 5.33 16.46
CA GLU A 81 -10.16 4.37 17.57
C GLU A 81 -8.85 3.79 18.15
N TYR A 82 -7.76 3.83 17.38
CA TYR A 82 -6.48 3.19 17.74
C TYR A 82 -5.27 4.13 17.59
N GLN A 83 -5.50 5.45 17.59
CA GLN A 83 -4.42 6.45 17.55
C GLN A 83 -3.43 6.26 18.69
N ASP A 84 -3.91 5.84 19.86
CA ASP A 84 -3.08 5.56 21.04
C ASP A 84 -2.01 4.50 20.77
N VAL A 85 -2.34 3.47 20.00
CA VAL A 85 -1.39 2.41 19.60
C VAL A 85 -0.34 2.96 18.63
N LEU A 86 -0.76 3.79 17.66
CA LEU A 86 0.13 4.41 16.68
C LEU A 86 1.10 5.40 17.36
N ASP A 87 0.58 6.23 18.26
CA ASP A 87 1.37 7.21 19.00
C ASP A 87 2.37 6.51 19.94
N LYS A 88 1.96 5.46 20.65
CA LYS A 88 2.87 4.68 21.49
C LYS A 88 4.01 4.05 20.68
N ALA A 89 3.72 3.53 19.49
CA ALA A 89 4.76 2.99 18.61
C ALA A 89 5.74 4.10 18.15
N TYR A 90 5.23 5.29 17.82
CA TYR A 90 6.07 6.44 17.52
C TYR A 90 6.97 6.78 18.72
N ASP A 91 6.40 6.93 19.91
CA ASP A 91 7.13 7.34 21.12
C ASP A 91 8.26 6.36 21.50
N ILE A 92 8.07 5.06 21.28
CA ILE A 92 9.09 4.05 21.58
C ILE A 92 10.21 4.05 20.53
N TYR A 93 9.87 4.21 19.24
CA TYR A 93 10.75 3.86 18.13
C TYR A 93 11.25 5.04 17.29
N HIS A 94 10.77 6.27 17.54
CA HIS A 94 11.13 7.44 16.70
C HIS A 94 12.62 7.76 16.69
N GLU A 95 13.34 7.58 17.81
CA GLU A 95 14.78 7.87 17.87
C GLU A 95 15.61 6.75 17.21
N GLU A 96 15.34 5.50 17.58
CA GLU A 96 16.13 4.34 17.13
C GLU A 96 15.99 4.11 15.62
N TYR A 97 14.76 4.17 15.11
CA TYR A 97 14.46 3.84 13.70
C TYR A 97 14.26 5.08 12.83
N LYS A 98 14.44 6.30 13.39
CA LYS A 98 14.06 7.56 12.72
C LYS A 98 12.61 7.52 12.22
N LEU A 99 11.74 6.87 12.98
CA LEU A 99 10.35 6.64 12.62
C LEU A 99 9.61 7.98 12.60
N GLY A 100 9.09 8.38 11.44
CA GLY A 100 8.15 9.50 11.35
C GLY A 100 6.76 9.10 11.84
N LYS A 101 5.84 10.08 11.96
CA LYS A 101 4.42 9.79 12.23
C LYS A 101 3.83 8.84 11.17
N PHE A 102 2.87 8.02 11.57
CA PHE A 102 2.23 7.02 10.71
C PHE A 102 1.72 7.64 9.41
N ASN A 103 2.06 7.03 8.28
CA ASN A 103 1.58 7.36 6.95
C ASN A 103 1.77 6.16 5.99
N ASP A 104 1.27 6.27 4.77
CA ASP A 104 1.32 5.20 3.76
C ASP A 104 2.73 4.67 3.49
N SER A 105 3.75 5.54 3.48
CA SER A 105 5.14 5.16 3.16
C SER A 105 5.88 4.44 4.29
N ASN A 106 5.38 4.51 5.52
CA ASN A 106 5.99 3.84 6.67
C ASN A 106 5.08 2.81 7.33
N CYS A 107 3.89 2.55 6.78
CA CYS A 107 2.92 1.63 7.37
C CYS A 107 3.51 0.22 7.57
N GLY A 108 4.26 -0.32 6.61
CA GLY A 108 4.93 -1.62 6.75
C GLY A 108 5.95 -1.67 7.89
N LEU A 109 6.62 -0.55 8.20
CA LEU A 109 7.51 -0.47 9.36
C LEU A 109 6.71 -0.44 10.67
N TYR A 110 5.63 0.35 10.72
CA TYR A 110 4.71 0.38 11.86
C TYR A 110 4.10 -0.98 12.15
N MET A 111 3.71 -1.76 11.13
CA MET A 111 3.19 -3.13 11.31
C MET A 111 4.14 -3.98 12.14
N ASN A 112 5.41 -4.04 11.73
CA ASN A 112 6.42 -4.86 12.39
C ASN A 112 6.71 -4.38 13.82
N LEU A 113 6.86 -3.06 14.00
CA LEU A 113 7.15 -2.46 15.30
C LEU A 113 6.00 -2.63 16.29
N ILE A 114 4.75 -2.40 15.86
CA ILE A 114 3.56 -2.59 16.71
C ILE A 114 3.40 -4.06 17.10
N TYR A 115 3.64 -5.00 16.18
CA TYR A 115 3.58 -6.43 16.48
C TYR A 115 4.58 -6.85 17.57
N GLN A 116 5.75 -6.20 17.60
CA GLN A 116 6.82 -6.47 18.57
C GLN A 116 6.76 -5.56 19.81
N MET A 117 5.81 -4.62 19.86
CA MET A 117 5.75 -3.60 20.89
C MET A 117 5.45 -4.24 22.27
N PRO A 118 6.25 -3.91 23.30
CA PRO A 118 6.03 -4.44 24.65
C PRO A 118 4.64 -4.04 25.17
N SER A 119 3.98 -5.00 25.81
CA SER A 119 2.62 -4.85 26.32
C SER A 119 2.56 -5.25 27.79
N GLU A 120 1.90 -4.42 28.60
CA GLU A 120 1.81 -4.62 30.05
C GLU A 120 0.78 -5.69 30.45
N ASN A 121 -0.19 -5.94 29.57
CA ASN A 121 -1.23 -6.95 29.76
C ASN A 121 -1.69 -7.54 28.42
N GLU A 122 -2.51 -8.58 28.51
CA GLU A 122 -2.99 -9.33 27.35
C GLU A 122 -3.94 -8.51 26.47
N ASP A 123 -4.79 -7.66 27.05
CA ASP A 123 -5.74 -6.83 26.29
C ASP A 123 -5.01 -5.83 25.39
N LEU A 124 -3.98 -5.17 25.92
CA LEU A 124 -3.10 -4.28 25.14
C LEU A 124 -2.36 -5.05 24.05
N ARG A 125 -1.87 -6.26 24.36
CA ARG A 125 -1.23 -7.11 23.35
C ARG A 125 -2.18 -7.45 22.21
N GLN A 126 -3.44 -7.78 22.52
CA GLN A 126 -4.45 -8.07 21.50
C GLN A 126 -4.80 -6.84 20.67
N ARG A 127 -4.89 -5.64 21.27
CA ARG A 127 -5.06 -4.38 20.52
C ARG A 127 -3.88 -4.13 19.57
N ASN A 128 -2.64 -4.32 20.02
CA ASN A 128 -1.46 -4.18 19.17
C ASN A 128 -1.47 -5.16 18.00
N VAL A 129 -1.79 -6.44 18.26
CA VAL A 129 -1.89 -7.47 17.22
C VAL A 129 -2.98 -7.13 16.20
N LEU A 130 -4.13 -6.62 16.66
CA LEU A 130 -5.22 -6.18 15.77
C LEU A 130 -4.77 -5.05 14.85
N VAL A 131 -4.10 -4.02 15.39
CA VAL A 131 -3.59 -2.89 14.61
C VAL A 131 -2.50 -3.34 13.62
N ALA A 132 -1.57 -4.20 14.03
CA ALA A 132 -0.57 -4.75 13.12
C ALA A 132 -1.22 -5.53 11.96
N GLN A 133 -2.21 -6.37 12.25
CA GLN A 133 -2.94 -7.13 11.23
C GLN A 133 -3.81 -6.24 10.33
N PHE A 134 -4.39 -5.17 10.88
CA PHE A 134 -5.03 -4.14 10.08
C PHE A 134 -4.05 -3.57 9.05
N ILE A 135 -2.84 -3.19 9.50
CA ILE A 135 -1.85 -2.57 8.64
C ILE A 135 -1.38 -3.54 7.53
N ASP A 136 -1.25 -4.84 7.82
CA ASP A 136 -0.94 -5.87 6.82
C ASP A 136 -1.98 -5.89 5.67
N ILE A 137 -3.27 -5.85 6.01
CA ILE A 137 -4.37 -5.78 5.03
C ILE A 137 -4.38 -4.42 4.32
N TYR A 138 -4.18 -3.33 5.05
CA TYR A 138 -4.15 -1.97 4.50
C TYR A 138 -3.05 -1.82 3.46
N GLU A 139 -1.85 -2.35 3.74
CA GLU A 139 -0.70 -2.30 2.84
C GLU A 139 -1.01 -2.99 1.50
N ASN A 140 -1.82 -4.06 1.47
CA ASN A 140 -2.24 -4.70 0.20
C ASN A 140 -3.03 -3.75 -0.72
N SER A 141 -3.70 -2.76 -0.14
CA SER A 141 -4.42 -1.70 -0.85
C SER A 141 -3.49 -0.62 -1.39
N LEU A 142 -2.26 -0.53 -0.89
CA LEU A 142 -1.26 0.45 -1.32
C LEU A 142 -0.20 -0.12 -2.26
N LYS A 143 -0.03 -1.46 -2.24
CA LYS A 143 0.97 -2.16 -3.05
C LYS A 143 0.78 -1.88 -4.53
N ARG A 144 1.90 -1.90 -5.25
CA ARG A 144 1.93 -1.64 -6.68
C ARG A 144 2.62 -2.77 -7.39
N TRP A 145 2.00 -3.23 -8.46
CA TRP A 145 2.66 -4.14 -9.37
C TRP A 145 3.23 -3.34 -10.52
N ILE A 146 4.52 -3.53 -10.73
CA ILE A 146 5.28 -2.88 -11.78
C ILE A 146 5.80 -3.98 -12.70
N TYR A 147 5.32 -4.00 -13.94
CA TYR A 147 5.90 -4.88 -14.95
C TYR A 147 7.21 -4.26 -15.45
N ILE A 148 8.32 -4.94 -15.21
CA ILE A 148 9.63 -4.60 -15.76
C ILE A 148 9.93 -5.57 -16.91
N PRO A 149 9.92 -5.11 -18.18
CA PRO A 149 10.32 -5.85 -19.36
C PRO A 149 11.66 -6.57 -19.15
N GLY A 150 11.66 -7.89 -19.39
CA GLY A 150 12.83 -8.76 -19.19
C GLY A 150 12.97 -9.35 -17.78
N LEU A 151 12.31 -8.78 -16.76
CA LEU A 151 12.30 -9.29 -15.38
C LEU A 151 10.91 -9.81 -14.95
N GLY A 152 9.84 -9.39 -15.63
CA GLY A 152 8.47 -9.76 -15.30
C GLY A 152 7.80 -8.79 -14.33
N TRP A 153 6.77 -9.26 -13.64
CA TRP A 153 6.04 -8.47 -12.64
C TRP A 153 6.84 -8.41 -11.33
N ASN A 154 7.17 -7.19 -10.89
CA ASN A 154 7.76 -6.93 -9.59
C ASN A 154 6.74 -6.24 -8.67
N ARG A 155 6.72 -6.63 -7.40
CA ARG A 155 5.84 -6.07 -6.38
C ARG A 155 6.60 -5.05 -5.57
N VAL A 156 6.10 -3.82 -5.54
CA VAL A 156 6.68 -2.73 -4.76
C VAL A 156 5.72 -2.39 -3.62
N CYS A 157 6.20 -2.57 -2.39
CA CYS A 157 5.54 -2.03 -1.21
C CYS A 157 5.77 -0.49 -1.16
N PRO A 158 4.85 0.27 -0.56
CA PRO A 158 5.00 1.71 -0.35
C PRO A 158 6.34 2.11 0.30
#